data_AF-A0A2N1VIY9-F1
#
_entry.id   AF-A0A2N1VIY9-F1
#
_cell.length_a   1.000
_cell.length_b   1.000
_cell.length_c   1.000
_cell.angle_alpha   90.00
_cell.angle_beta   90.00
_cell.angle_gamma   90.00
#
_symmetry.space_group_name_H-M   'P 1'
#
loop_
_entity.id
_entity.type
_entity.pdbx_description
1 polymer ?
#
loop_
_entity_poly.entity_id
_entity_poly.type
_entity_poly.pdbx_seq_one_letter_code
_entity_poly.pdbx_strand_id
1 'polypeptide(L)'
;MINSSFNKIAVWKPLLPWVGTVILFPAVVYYTLNGGKFTFIDYVNLLIHEGGHGIFRILGKFLYTLGGTLMQLIIPGMFVVYYFINKKIFGTQIFLVWLGENLLNISVYASDARAQRLPLLGGNKVYHDWNWLLTQTGLLEYDHTIGWFFYITGVIVFVAALLAPLVVGESTDSKLNLDL
;
A
#
# COMPACT_ATOMS: atom_id res chain seq x y z
N MET A 1 -3.96 -34.12 -38.06
CA MET A 1 -4.42 -32.78 -37.65
C MET A 1 -4.53 -32.66 -36.12
N ILE A 2 -3.41 -32.82 -35.41
CA ILE A 2 -3.35 -32.67 -33.95
C ILE A 2 -2.04 -31.93 -33.64
N ASN A 3 -1.97 -30.61 -33.83
CA ASN A 3 -0.85 -29.81 -33.26
C ASN A 3 -1.02 -28.28 -33.26
N SER A 4 -2.23 -27.73 -33.36
CA SER A 4 -2.43 -26.27 -33.31
C SER A 4 -2.78 -25.75 -31.91
N SER A 5 -3.38 -26.58 -31.04
CA SER A 5 -3.76 -26.23 -29.67
C SER A 5 -2.58 -26.26 -28.69
N PHE A 6 -1.69 -27.25 -28.81
CA PHE A 6 -0.49 -27.37 -27.95
C PHE A 6 0.50 -26.19 -28.15
N ASN A 7 0.69 -25.75 -29.39
CA ASN A 7 1.53 -24.59 -29.70
C ASN A 7 0.96 -23.28 -29.16
N LYS A 8 -0.38 -23.11 -29.13
CA LYS A 8 -1.00 -21.91 -28.57
C LYS A 8 -0.73 -21.80 -27.06
N ILE A 9 -0.88 -22.89 -26.30
CA ILE A 9 -0.66 -22.88 -24.84
C ILE A 9 0.79 -22.55 -24.50
N ALA A 10 1.76 -23.03 -25.28
CA ALA A 10 3.18 -22.73 -25.07
C ALA A 10 3.53 -21.25 -25.28
N VAL A 11 2.86 -20.58 -26.24
CA VAL A 11 3.11 -19.16 -26.55
C VAL A 11 2.62 -18.22 -25.44
N TRP A 12 1.52 -18.55 -24.75
CA TRP A 12 0.92 -17.65 -23.75
C TRP A 12 1.46 -17.82 -22.33
N LYS A 13 2.14 -18.94 -22.02
CA LYS A 13 2.70 -19.20 -20.68
C LYS A 13 3.54 -18.04 -20.12
N PRO A 14 4.48 -17.43 -20.87
CA PRO A 14 5.29 -16.32 -20.35
C PRO A 14 4.49 -15.04 -20.04
N LEU A 15 3.28 -14.91 -20.59
CA LEU A 15 2.43 -13.72 -20.43
C LEU A 15 1.48 -13.84 -19.25
N LEU A 16 1.26 -15.04 -18.72
CA LEU A 16 0.32 -15.29 -17.63
C LEU A 16 0.64 -14.49 -16.34
N PRO A 17 1.92 -14.36 -15.90
CA PRO A 17 2.29 -13.51 -14.78
C PRO A 17 1.91 -12.03 -14.91
N TRP A 18 1.77 -11.54 -16.14
CA TRP A 18 1.53 -10.12 -16.45
C TRP A 18 0.05 -9.75 -16.51
N VAL A 19 -0.86 -10.73 -16.49
CA VAL A 19 -2.31 -10.47 -16.49
C VAL A 19 -2.70 -9.57 -15.32
N GLY A 20 -2.12 -9.82 -14.14
CA GLY A 20 -2.32 -8.98 -12.96
C GLY A 20 -1.88 -7.53 -13.17
N THR A 21 -0.72 -7.32 -13.81
CA THR A 21 -0.23 -5.98 -14.17
C THR A 21 -1.23 -5.25 -15.07
N VAL A 22 -1.75 -5.91 -16.11
CA VAL A 22 -2.73 -5.30 -17.03
C VAL A 22 -4.01 -4.91 -16.31
N ILE A 23 -4.52 -5.78 -15.41
CA ILE A 23 -5.73 -5.52 -14.62
C ILE A 23 -5.54 -4.36 -13.65
N LEU A 24 -4.38 -4.29 -12.98
CA LEU A 24 -4.11 -3.31 -11.93
C LEU A 24 -3.58 -1.97 -12.44
N PHE A 25 -3.08 -1.91 -13.68
CA PHE A 25 -2.54 -0.68 -14.27
C PHE A 25 -3.51 0.50 -14.24
N PRO A 26 -4.81 0.36 -14.62
CA PRO A 26 -5.77 1.46 -14.51
C PRO A 26 -5.94 1.97 -13.07
N ALA A 27 -5.93 1.08 -12.07
CA ALA A 27 -6.02 1.47 -10.68
C ALA A 27 -4.78 2.26 -10.23
N VAL A 28 -3.58 1.79 -10.60
CA VAL A 28 -2.32 2.52 -10.34
C VAL A 28 -2.34 3.92 -10.95
N VAL A 29 -2.75 4.03 -12.22
CA VAL A 29 -2.87 5.33 -12.90
C VAL A 29 -3.89 6.21 -12.18
N TYR A 30 -5.07 5.67 -11.86
CA TYR A 30 -6.10 6.40 -11.13
C TYR A 30 -5.59 6.95 -9.80
N TYR A 31 -4.99 6.11 -8.93
CA TYR A 31 -4.52 6.56 -7.62
C TYR A 31 -3.39 7.59 -7.74
N THR A 32 -2.46 7.39 -8.68
CA THR A 32 -1.37 8.33 -8.94
C THR A 32 -1.90 9.72 -9.32
N LEU A 33 -2.87 9.77 -10.24
CA LEU A 33 -3.50 11.02 -10.70
C LEU A 33 -4.44 11.63 -9.67
N ASN A 34 -5.11 10.79 -8.86
CA ASN A 34 -5.97 11.23 -7.76
C ASN A 34 -5.17 11.95 -6.67
N GLY A 35 -3.87 11.66 -6.54
CA GLY A 35 -2.96 12.45 -5.71
C GLY A 35 -3.23 12.33 -4.21
N GLY A 36 -3.76 11.20 -3.75
CA GLY A 36 -4.10 10.96 -2.34
C GLY A 36 -5.38 11.62 -1.85
N LYS A 37 -6.22 12.16 -2.74
CA LYS A 37 -7.59 12.57 -2.35
C LYS A 37 -8.37 11.38 -1.82
N PHE A 38 -9.18 11.61 -0.80
CA PHE A 38 -9.94 10.55 -0.12
C PHE A 38 -10.85 9.79 -1.09
N THR A 39 -10.80 8.46 -1.01
CA THR A 39 -11.58 7.50 -1.81
C THR A 39 -12.27 6.48 -0.91
N PHE A 40 -12.96 5.50 -1.49
CA PHE A 40 -13.68 4.50 -0.71
C PHE A 40 -12.76 3.59 0.13
N ILE A 41 -11.57 3.22 -0.36
CA ILE A 41 -10.64 2.36 0.39
C ILE A 41 -10.08 3.08 1.62
N ASP A 42 -10.07 4.42 1.61
CA ASP A 42 -9.60 5.22 2.73
C ASP A 42 -10.46 5.10 3.98
N TYR A 43 -11.73 4.69 3.88
CA TYR A 43 -12.52 4.34 5.07
C TYR A 43 -11.92 3.14 5.81
N VAL A 44 -11.39 2.14 5.08
CA VAL A 44 -10.71 0.99 5.66
C VAL A 44 -9.34 1.41 6.19
N ASN A 45 -8.60 2.21 5.44
CA ASN A 45 -7.31 2.74 5.89
C ASN A 45 -7.46 3.55 7.18
N LEU A 46 -8.49 4.38 7.28
CA LEU A 46 -8.80 5.16 8.47
C LEU A 46 -9.17 4.26 9.65
N LEU A 47 -9.99 3.22 9.45
CA LEU A 47 -10.29 2.26 10.52
C LEU A 47 -9.00 1.59 11.06
N ILE A 48 -8.10 1.20 10.16
CA ILE A 48 -6.80 0.61 10.53
C ILE A 48 -5.93 1.65 11.26
N HIS A 49 -5.94 2.90 10.81
CA HIS A 49 -5.23 4.01 11.46
C HIS A 49 -5.67 4.18 12.92
N GLU A 50 -6.97 4.30 13.16
CA GLU A 50 -7.50 4.47 14.50
C GLU A 50 -7.22 3.25 15.40
N GLY A 51 -7.30 2.04 14.83
CA GLY A 51 -6.88 0.82 15.51
C GLY A 51 -5.41 0.83 15.92
N GLY A 52 -4.54 1.47 15.12
CA GLY A 52 -3.12 1.62 15.42
C GLY A 52 -2.85 2.46 16.66
N HIS A 53 -3.57 3.56 16.86
CA HIS A 53 -3.49 4.29 18.13
C HIS A 53 -3.77 3.37 19.33
N GLY A 54 -4.78 2.51 19.24
CA GLY A 54 -5.09 1.52 20.28
C GLY A 54 -3.94 0.55 20.57
N ILE A 55 -3.34 -0.03 19.53
CA ILE A 55 -2.23 -0.99 19.63
C ILE A 55 -0.99 -0.35 20.26
N PHE A 56 -0.65 0.87 19.83
CA PHE A 56 0.58 1.54 20.26
C PHE A 56 0.42 2.36 21.55
N ARG A 57 -0.77 2.40 22.16
CA ARG A 57 -1.09 3.19 23.37
C ARG A 57 -0.14 2.96 24.53
N ILE A 58 0.31 1.72 24.72
CA ILE A 58 1.16 1.34 25.86
C ILE A 58 2.62 1.78 25.69
N LEU A 59 3.02 2.24 24.50
CA LEU A 59 4.40 2.57 24.15
C LEU A 59 4.71 4.08 24.29
N GLY A 60 3.81 4.82 24.95
CA GLY A 60 3.94 6.25 25.18
C GLY A 60 3.35 7.12 24.08
N LYS A 61 3.23 8.43 24.35
CA LYS A 61 2.48 9.36 23.50
C LYS A 61 3.01 9.43 22.07
N PHE A 62 4.34 9.43 21.89
CA PHE A 62 4.93 9.52 20.56
C PHE A 62 4.55 8.34 19.67
N LEU A 63 4.72 7.12 20.17
CA LEU A 63 4.37 5.91 19.44
C LEU A 63 2.86 5.72 19.33
N TYR A 64 2.08 6.14 20.32
CA TYR A 64 0.63 6.22 20.21
C TYR A 64 0.21 7.07 19.00
N THR A 65 0.70 8.31 18.89
CA THR A 65 0.37 9.24 17.79
C THR A 65 0.87 8.71 16.44
N LEU A 66 2.09 8.18 16.39
CA LEU A 66 2.65 7.59 15.18
C LEU A 66 1.95 6.27 14.78
N GLY A 67 1.36 5.58 15.75
CA GLY A 67 0.82 4.23 15.65
C GLY A 67 -0.25 4.07 14.58
N GLY A 68 -1.06 5.10 14.33
CA GLY A 68 -2.06 5.05 13.27
C GLY A 68 -1.46 4.93 11.88
N THR A 69 -0.50 5.82 11.57
CA THR A 69 0.27 5.74 10.30
C THR A 69 1.06 4.43 10.22
N LEU A 70 1.63 3.95 11.33
CA LEU A 70 2.35 2.68 11.33
C LEU A 70 1.45 1.51 10.96
N MET A 71 0.26 1.40 11.54
CA MET A 71 -0.65 0.29 11.22
C MET A 71 -1.18 0.36 9.79
N GLN A 72 -1.42 1.56 9.25
CA GLN A 72 -1.76 1.76 7.83
C GLN A 72 -0.70 1.19 6.89
N LEU A 73 0.57 1.18 7.28
CA LEU A 73 1.65 0.60 6.48
C LEU A 73 1.92 -0.88 6.81
N ILE A 74 1.88 -1.24 8.09
CA ILE A 74 2.18 -2.60 8.57
C ILE A 74 1.19 -3.61 8.00
N ILE A 75 -0.12 -3.32 8.02
CA ILE A 75 -1.13 -4.28 7.59
C ILE A 75 -0.98 -4.66 6.11
N PRO A 76 -1.05 -3.73 5.14
CA PRO A 76 -0.81 -4.09 3.74
C PRO A 76 0.61 -4.63 3.52
N GLY A 77 1.62 -4.11 4.22
CA GLY A 77 3.00 -4.61 4.16
C GLY A 77 3.15 -6.07 4.58
N MET A 78 2.45 -6.51 5.63
CA MET A 78 2.42 -7.91 6.06
C MET A 78 1.87 -8.82 4.96
N PHE A 79 0.81 -8.40 4.28
CA PHE A 79 0.27 -9.16 3.15
C PHE A 79 1.23 -9.16 1.95
N VAL A 80 1.89 -8.04 1.63
CA VAL A 80 2.94 -8.00 0.60
C VAL A 80 4.00 -9.07 0.88
N VAL A 81 4.54 -9.09 2.10
CA VAL A 81 5.57 -10.07 2.53
C VAL A 81 5.04 -11.49 2.42
N TYR A 82 3.83 -11.75 2.93
CA TYR A 82 3.22 -13.08 2.87
C TYR A 82 3.10 -13.60 1.44
N TYR A 83 2.48 -12.84 0.53
CA TYR A 83 2.29 -13.29 -0.86
C TYR A 83 3.61 -13.36 -1.64
N PHE A 84 4.56 -12.47 -1.32
CA PHE A 84 5.88 -12.46 -1.94
C PHE A 84 6.68 -13.73 -1.60
N ILE A 85 6.75 -14.11 -0.32
CA ILE A 85 7.45 -15.32 0.13
C ILE A 85 6.79 -16.58 -0.45
N ASN A 86 5.46 -16.58 -0.57
CA ASN A 86 4.69 -17.69 -1.14
C ASN A 86 4.64 -17.69 -2.68
N LYS A 87 5.43 -16.83 -3.35
CA LYS A 87 5.55 -16.80 -4.82
C LYS A 87 4.21 -16.60 -5.54
N LYS A 88 3.31 -15.83 -4.93
CA LYS A 88 1.97 -15.52 -5.45
C LYS A 88 1.95 -14.11 -6.01
N ILE A 89 2.33 -13.99 -7.28
CA ILE A 89 2.52 -12.73 -8.01
C ILE A 89 1.32 -11.78 -7.84
N PHE A 90 0.12 -12.21 -8.21
CA PHE A 90 -1.05 -11.32 -8.20
C PHE A 90 -1.40 -10.81 -6.80
N GLY A 91 -1.26 -11.64 -5.77
CA GLY A 91 -1.42 -11.22 -4.38
C GLY A 91 -0.41 -10.13 -4.00
N THR A 92 0.88 -10.34 -4.29
CA THR A 92 1.91 -9.32 -4.08
C THR A 92 1.56 -8.00 -4.77
N GLN A 93 1.05 -8.03 -6.00
CA GLN A 93 0.68 -6.82 -6.73
C GLN A 93 -0.47 -6.07 -6.05
N ILE A 94 -1.56 -6.76 -5.69
CA ILE A 94 -2.72 -6.13 -5.03
C ILE A 94 -2.30 -5.42 -3.75
N PHE A 95 -1.51 -6.09 -2.90
CA PHE A 95 -1.12 -5.52 -1.62
C PHE A 95 -0.04 -4.45 -1.74
N LEU A 96 0.81 -4.49 -2.78
CA LEU A 96 1.68 -3.36 -3.12
C LEU A 96 0.88 -2.16 -3.60
N VAL A 97 -0.17 -2.36 -4.42
CA VAL A 97 -1.08 -1.26 -4.80
C VAL A 97 -1.76 -0.69 -3.55
N TRP A 98 -2.27 -1.51 -2.64
CA TRP A 98 -2.88 -1.00 -1.41
C TRP A 98 -1.87 -0.26 -0.50
N LEU A 99 -0.63 -0.75 -0.41
CA LEU A 99 0.44 -0.06 0.32
C LEU A 99 0.80 1.29 -0.30
N GLY A 100 0.93 1.35 -1.64
CA GLY A 100 1.19 2.59 -2.37
C GLY A 100 0.07 3.60 -2.21
N GLU A 101 -1.17 3.13 -2.21
CA GLU A 101 -2.36 3.94 -1.98
C GLU A 101 -2.38 4.52 -0.55
N ASN A 102 -2.05 3.73 0.47
CA ASN A 102 -1.87 4.24 1.85
C ASN A 102 -0.79 5.34 1.92
N LEU A 103 0.34 5.16 1.22
CA LEU A 103 1.41 6.16 1.18
C LEU A 103 0.93 7.48 0.55
N LEU A 104 0.09 7.42 -0.49
CA LEU A 104 -0.53 8.62 -1.07
C LEU A 104 -1.54 9.26 -0.10
N ASN A 105 -2.36 8.48 0.62
CA ASN A 105 -3.24 9.01 1.67
C ASN A 105 -2.44 9.74 2.77
N ILE A 106 -1.38 9.09 3.27
CA ILE A 106 -0.47 9.65 4.28
C ILE A 106 0.22 10.91 3.76
N SER A 107 0.55 10.99 2.46
CA SER A 107 1.17 12.17 1.86
C SER A 107 0.33 13.44 2.04
N VAL A 108 -1.00 13.32 1.86
CA VAL A 108 -1.95 14.41 2.03
C VAL A 108 -2.11 14.74 3.51
N TYR A 109 -2.23 13.73 4.36
CA TYR A 109 -2.36 13.91 5.81
C TYR A 109 -1.13 14.59 6.42
N ALA A 110 0.08 14.16 6.05
CA ALA A 110 1.32 14.78 6.49
C ALA A 110 1.49 16.20 5.96
N SER A 111 1.12 16.45 4.70
CA SER A 111 1.17 17.80 4.10
C SER A 111 0.20 18.80 4.74
N ASP A 112 -0.87 18.32 5.37
CA ASP A 112 -1.85 19.17 6.05
C ASP A 112 -1.43 19.54 7.48
N ALA A 113 -0.29 19.06 7.98
CA ALA A 113 0.11 19.20 9.38
C ALA A 113 0.03 20.64 9.92
N ARG A 114 0.49 21.67 9.17
CA ARG A 114 0.34 23.08 9.61
C ARG A 114 -1.05 23.64 9.36
N ALA A 115 -1.68 23.27 8.24
CA ALA A 115 -2.93 23.86 7.79
C ALA A 115 -4.15 23.32 8.53
N GLN A 116 -4.12 22.05 8.97
CA GLN A 116 -5.16 21.33 9.70
C GLN A 116 -6.56 21.50 9.10
N ARG A 117 -6.64 21.42 7.76
CA ARG A 117 -7.90 21.59 7.02
C ARG A 117 -8.66 20.28 6.87
N LEU A 118 -7.98 19.14 7.00
CA LEU A 118 -8.62 17.83 6.87
C LEU A 118 -9.57 17.58 8.05
N PRO A 119 -10.79 17.06 7.80
CA PRO A 119 -11.69 16.66 8.86
C PRO A 119 -11.13 15.42 9.58
N LEU A 120 -10.94 15.51 10.89
CA LEU A 120 -10.46 14.39 11.70
C LEU A 120 -11.62 13.55 12.22
N LEU A 121 -11.38 12.24 12.37
CA LEU A 121 -12.32 11.36 13.06
C LEU A 121 -12.36 11.75 14.55
N GLY A 122 -13.54 12.14 15.04
CA GLY A 122 -13.70 12.72 16.37
C GLY A 122 -13.72 14.27 16.40
N GLY A 123 -13.48 14.92 15.25
CA GLY A 123 -13.61 16.37 15.08
C GLY A 123 -12.70 17.17 16.01
N ASN A 124 -13.19 18.31 16.52
CA ASN A 124 -12.40 19.25 17.35
C ASN A 124 -11.98 18.70 18.73
N LYS A 125 -12.34 17.45 19.07
CA LYS A 125 -11.94 16.80 20.33
C LYS A 125 -10.60 16.07 20.23
N VAL A 126 -10.11 15.86 19.01
CA VAL A 126 -8.83 15.20 18.75
C VAL A 126 -7.85 16.21 18.16
N TYR A 127 -6.55 15.91 18.29
CA TYR A 127 -5.49 16.71 17.68
C TYR A 127 -5.02 16.03 16.39
N HIS A 128 -4.38 16.80 15.51
CA HIS A 128 -3.84 16.30 14.26
C HIS A 128 -2.50 15.60 14.49
N ASP A 129 -2.37 14.32 14.11
CA ASP A 129 -1.20 13.50 14.47
C ASP A 129 0.08 14.04 13.87
N TRP A 130 0.09 14.29 12.56
CA TRP A 130 1.28 14.83 11.88
C TRP A 130 1.65 16.23 12.36
N ASN A 131 0.69 17.08 12.73
CA ASN A 131 1.02 18.35 13.38
C ASN A 131 1.80 18.11 14.67
N TRP A 132 1.28 17.24 15.54
CA TRP A 132 1.90 16.95 16.82
C TRP A 132 3.28 16.31 16.64
N LEU A 133 3.40 15.28 15.78
CA LEU A 133 4.64 14.57 15.51
C LEU A 133 5.73 15.52 14.99
N LEU A 134 5.41 16.33 13.99
CA LEU A 134 6.38 17.26 13.40
C LEU A 134 6.72 18.42 14.34
N THR A 135 5.80 18.83 15.22
CA THR A 135 6.11 19.79 16.27
C THR A 135 7.11 19.20 17.27
N GLN A 136 6.90 17.96 17.71
CA GLN A 136 7.80 17.31 18.67
C GLN A 136 9.21 17.09 18.11
N THR A 137 9.34 16.87 16.80
CA THR A 137 10.64 16.65 16.15
C THR A 137 11.29 17.93 15.62
N GLY A 138 10.62 19.09 15.73
CA GLY A 138 11.11 20.35 15.17
C GLY A 138 11.08 20.42 13.64
N LEU A 139 10.26 19.57 12.99
CA LEU A 139 10.17 19.43 11.54
C LEU A 139 8.87 20.00 10.94
N LEU A 140 8.07 20.75 11.73
CA LEU A 140 6.75 21.22 11.31
C LEU A 140 6.77 22.04 10.02
N GLU A 141 7.84 22.82 9.78
CA GLU A 141 7.97 23.62 8.55
C GLU A 141 8.20 22.78 7.28
N TYR A 142 8.59 21.52 7.44
CA TYR A 142 8.86 20.56 6.37
C TYR A 142 7.68 19.64 6.04
N ASP A 143 6.47 19.91 6.57
CA ASP A 143 5.26 19.11 6.34
C ASP A 143 5.02 18.75 4.85
N HIS A 144 5.11 19.71 3.94
CA HIS A 144 4.99 19.47 2.49
C HIS A 144 6.12 18.61 1.93
N THR A 145 7.35 18.77 2.43
CA THR A 145 8.50 17.96 1.98
C THR A 145 8.31 16.51 2.40
N ILE A 146 7.83 16.29 3.63
CA ILE A 146 7.53 14.97 4.18
C ILE A 146 6.35 14.35 3.42
N GLY A 147 5.31 15.14 3.12
CA GLY A 147 4.23 14.71 2.24
C GLY A 147 4.73 14.25 0.87
N TRP A 148 5.57 15.04 0.21
CA TRP A 148 6.17 14.67 -1.07
C TRP A 148 7.02 13.39 -0.98
N PHE A 149 7.75 13.20 0.12
CA PHE A 149 8.48 11.95 0.36
C PHE A 149 7.54 10.74 0.37
N PHE A 150 6.41 10.81 1.06
CA PHE A 150 5.41 9.73 1.05
C PHE A 150 4.79 9.53 -0.33
N TYR A 151 4.46 10.61 -1.04
CA TYR A 151 3.90 10.54 -2.38
C TYR A 151 4.84 9.81 -3.35
N ILE A 152 6.11 10.25 -3.42
CA ILE A 152 7.12 9.65 -4.29
C ILE A 152 7.34 8.18 -3.92
N THR A 153 7.41 7.87 -2.62
CA THR A 153 7.54 6.50 -2.14
C THR A 153 6.35 5.64 -2.59
N GLY A 154 5.11 6.16 -2.50
CA GLY A 154 3.92 5.48 -2.98
C GLY A 154 3.94 5.21 -4.48
N VAL A 155 4.39 6.18 -5.29
CA VAL A 155 4.57 6.00 -6.75
C VAL A 155 5.62 4.92 -7.04
N ILE A 156 6.74 4.91 -6.31
CA ILE A 156 7.77 3.85 -6.45
C ILE A 156 7.17 2.48 -6.10
N VAL A 157 6.36 2.40 -5.05
CA VAL A 157 5.66 1.16 -4.65
C VAL A 157 4.67 0.71 -5.73
N PHE A 158 3.96 1.62 -6.38
CA PHE A 158 3.11 1.27 -7.53
C PHE A 158 3.92 0.73 -8.70
N VAL A 159 5.07 1.33 -9.03
CA VAL A 159 5.97 0.80 -10.07
C VAL A 159 6.45 -0.60 -9.68
N ALA A 160 6.83 -0.81 -8.42
CA ALA A 160 7.19 -2.13 -7.93
C ALA A 160 6.03 -3.14 -8.05
N ALA A 161 4.78 -2.72 -7.82
CA ALA A 161 3.60 -3.56 -8.04
C ALA A 161 3.48 -4.01 -9.50
N LEU A 162 3.66 -3.09 -10.45
CA LEU A 162 3.57 -3.41 -11.88
C LEU A 162 4.71 -4.32 -12.35
N LEU A 163 5.89 -4.20 -11.73
CA LEU A 163 7.10 -4.97 -12.04
C LEU A 163 7.25 -6.26 -11.20
N ALA A 164 6.36 -6.52 -10.25
CA ALA A 164 6.42 -7.71 -9.38
C ALA A 164 6.60 -9.05 -10.14
N PRO A 165 6.00 -9.27 -11.34
CA PRO A 165 6.25 -10.49 -12.12
C PRO A 165 7.72 -10.78 -12.41
N LEU A 166 8.58 -9.75 -12.49
CA LEU A 166 10.02 -9.89 -12.74
C LEU A 166 10.79 -10.45 -11.54
N VAL A 167 10.29 -10.24 -10.32
CA VAL A 167 11.04 -10.49 -9.08
C VAL A 167 10.47 -11.69 -8.31
N VAL A 168 9.14 -11.83 -8.28
CA VAL A 168 8.50 -12.87 -7.48
C VAL A 168 8.79 -14.25 -8.08
N GLY A 169 8.71 -14.40 -9.41
CA GLY A 169 8.82 -15.69 -10.11
C GLY A 169 7.56 -16.54 -9.94
N GLU A 170 7.32 -17.49 -10.84
CA GLU A 170 6.21 -18.43 -10.71
C GLU A 170 6.50 -19.46 -9.60
N SER A 171 5.53 -19.70 -8.72
CA SER A 171 5.49 -20.92 -7.93
C SER A 171 5.41 -22.08 -8.91
N THR A 172 6.48 -22.87 -9.05
CA THR A 172 6.35 -24.25 -9.52
C THR A 172 5.46 -24.92 -8.51
N ASP A 173 4.15 -24.98 -8.76
CA ASP A 173 3.28 -25.85 -7.99
C ASP A 173 3.88 -27.24 -8.13
N SER A 174 4.57 -27.69 -7.07
CA SER A 174 4.97 -29.07 -6.92
C SER A 174 3.69 -29.85 -7.13
N LYS A 175 3.68 -30.69 -8.18
CA LYS A 175 2.67 -31.71 -8.39
C LYS A 175 2.29 -32.23 -7.01
N LEU A 176 1.09 -31.94 -6.54
CA LEU A 176 0.48 -32.69 -5.47
C LEU A 176 0.29 -34.09 -6.07
N ASN A 177 1.37 -34.89 -6.03
CA ASN A 177 1.27 -36.33 -6.06
C ASN A 177 0.61 -36.68 -4.73
N LEU A 178 -0.71 -36.55 -4.69
CA LEU A 178 -1.51 -37.31 -3.76
C LEU A 178 -1.49 -38.74 -4.31
N ASP A 179 -0.38 -39.44 -4.06
CA ASP A 179 -0.34 -40.89 -4.11
C ASP A 179 -1.14 -41.37 -2.88
N LEU A 180 -2.47 -41.35 -3.02
CA LEU A 180 -3.44 -42.02 -2.16
C LEU A 180 -4.26 -42.98 -3.01
#